data_AF-A0A1R0WZ96-F1
#
_entry.id   AF-A0A1R0WZ96-F1
#
_cell.length_a   1.000
_cell.length_b   1.000
_cell.length_c   1.000
_cell.angle_alpha   90.00
_cell.angle_beta   90.00
_cell.angle_gamma   90.00
#
_symmetry.space_group_name_H-M   'P 1'
#
loop_
_entity.id
_entity.type
_entity.pdbx_description
1 polymer ?
#
loop_
_entity_poly.entity_id
_entity_poly.type
_entity_poly.pdbx_seq_one_letter_code
_entity_poly.pdbx_strand_id
1 'polypeptide(L)'
;MSVDDYLDLLNYAKAINDGQWQADIIDRLNKLSKASHAETTEQSVNELWIQFDDINAILMDLFNKLRESVDPVEQYRWKEKIWELKQERINLSKKIQSRYIRI
;
A
#
# COMPACT_ATOMS: atom_id res chain seq x y z
N MET A 1 -4.25 7.06 -25.11
CA MET A 1 -5.59 6.48 -25.37
C MET A 1 -6.18 6.17 -24.00
N SER A 2 -7.31 6.80 -23.69
CA SER A 2 -7.96 6.73 -22.38
C SER A 2 -8.83 5.46 -22.26
N VAL A 3 -9.27 5.12 -21.05
CA VAL A 3 -10.24 4.03 -20.84
C VAL A 3 -11.57 4.34 -21.56
N ASP A 4 -11.98 5.61 -21.60
CA ASP A 4 -13.16 6.05 -22.35
C ASP A 4 -13.05 5.75 -23.84
N ASP A 5 -11.87 5.99 -24.45
CA ASP A 5 -11.66 5.70 -25.88
C ASP A 5 -11.85 4.20 -26.19
N TYR A 6 -11.44 3.31 -25.28
CA TYR A 6 -11.63 1.87 -25.41
C TYR A 6 -13.08 1.43 -25.18
N LEU A 7 -13.83 2.13 -24.32
CA LEU A 7 -15.26 1.87 -24.11
C LEU A 7 -16.09 2.30 -25.33
N ASP A 8 -15.75 3.42 -25.95
CA ASP A 8 -16.37 3.87 -27.20
C ASP A 8 -16.14 2.87 -28.34
N LEU A 9 -14.90 2.38 -28.49
CA LEU A 9 -14.57 1.34 -29.47
C LEU A 9 -15.28 0.02 -29.19
N LEU A 10 -15.45 -0.36 -27.93
CA LEU A 10 -16.17 -1.58 -27.55
C LEU A 10 -17.66 -1.47 -27.91
N ASN A 11 -18.27 -0.33 -27.63
CA ASN A 11 -19.67 -0.05 -27.98
C ASN A 11 -19.88 -0.07 -29.50
N TYR A 12 -18.92 0.47 -30.26
CA TYR A 12 -18.96 0.44 -31.71
C TYR A 12 -18.75 -0.97 -32.28
N ALA A 13 -17.79 -1.74 -31.76
CA ALA A 13 -17.58 -3.14 -32.12
C ALA A 13 -18.83 -4.01 -31.85
N LYS A 14 -19.55 -3.70 -30.76
CA LYS A 14 -20.84 -4.30 -30.43
C LYS A 14 -21.94 -3.90 -31.42
N ALA A 15 -21.98 -2.65 -31.85
CA ALA A 15 -22.97 -2.16 -32.81
C ALA A 15 -22.83 -2.81 -34.20
N ILE A 16 -21.60 -3.13 -34.62
CA ILE A 16 -21.34 -3.82 -35.89
C ILE A 16 -21.30 -5.35 -35.77
N ASN A 17 -21.58 -5.89 -34.58
CA ASN A 17 -21.58 -7.31 -34.27
C ASN A 17 -20.24 -8.03 -34.52
N ASP A 18 -19.12 -7.30 -34.42
CA ASP A 18 -17.79 -7.87 -34.56
C ASP A 18 -17.34 -8.45 -33.22
N GLY A 19 -17.61 -9.74 -33.03
CA GLY A 19 -17.28 -10.45 -31.79
C GLY A 19 -15.78 -10.63 -31.56
N GLN A 20 -14.98 -10.67 -32.63
CA GLN A 20 -13.53 -10.85 -32.51
C GLN A 20 -12.86 -9.56 -32.06
N TRP A 21 -13.29 -8.44 -32.62
CA TRP A 21 -12.83 -7.13 -32.20
C TRP A 21 -13.26 -6.78 -30.78
N GLN A 22 -14.49 -7.14 -30.37
CA GLN A 22 -14.93 -7.01 -28.97
C GLN A 22 -14.01 -7.79 -28.02
N ALA A 23 -13.66 -9.04 -28.34
CA ALA A 23 -12.77 -9.85 -27.52
C ALA A 23 -11.36 -9.23 -27.37
N ASP A 24 -10.81 -8.70 -28.46
CA ASP A 24 -9.51 -8.03 -28.46
C ASP A 24 -9.51 -6.75 -27.60
N ILE A 25 -10.59 -5.96 -27.64
CA ILE A 25 -10.73 -4.76 -26.82
C ILE A 25 -10.84 -5.14 -25.33
N ILE A 26 -11.61 -6.17 -25.00
CA ILE A 26 -11.76 -6.65 -23.62
C ILE A 26 -10.43 -7.18 -23.07
N ASP A 27 -9.64 -7.91 -23.86
CA ASP A 27 -8.33 -8.39 -23.43
C ASP A 27 -7.36 -7.23 -23.16
N ARG A 28 -7.37 -6.19 -24.00
CA ARG A 28 -6.56 -4.97 -23.79
C ARG A 28 -6.99 -4.21 -22.54
N LEU A 29 -8.30 -4.02 -22.31
CA LEU A 29 -8.84 -3.40 -21.11
C LEU A 29 -8.45 -4.17 -19.84
N ASN A 30 -8.51 -5.50 -19.88
CA ASN A 30 -8.08 -6.36 -18.77
C ASN A 30 -6.58 -6.28 -18.48
N LYS A 31 -5.74 -6.13 -19.51
CA LYS A 31 -4.29 -5.93 -19.33
C LYS A 31 -4.00 -4.55 -18.71
N LEU A 32 -4.70 -3.51 -19.17
CA LEU A 32 -4.57 -2.15 -18.64
C LEU A 32 -4.97 -2.07 -17.16
N SER A 33 -6.10 -2.69 -16.79
CA SER A 33 -6.59 -2.71 -15.41
C SER A 33 -5.66 -3.49 -14.47
N LYS A 34 -5.11 -4.63 -14.92
CA LYS A 34 -4.12 -5.40 -14.16
C LYS A 34 -2.83 -4.63 -13.92
N ALA A 35 -2.32 -3.92 -14.94
CA ALA A 35 -1.13 -3.08 -14.80
C ALA A 35 -1.36 -1.93 -13.81
N SER A 36 -2.48 -1.21 -13.95
CA SER A 36 -2.86 -0.12 -13.04
C SER A 36 -3.03 -0.59 -11.59
N HIS A 37 -3.66 -1.75 -11.39
CA HIS A 37 -3.79 -2.34 -10.06
C HIS A 37 -2.45 -2.78 -9.45
N ALA A 38 -1.53 -3.30 -10.26
CA ALA A 38 -0.19 -3.66 -9.80
C ALA A 38 0.59 -2.42 -9.34
N GLU A 39 0.61 -1.36 -10.15
CA GLU A 39 1.27 -0.08 -9.82
C GLU A 39 0.68 0.57 -8.56
N THR A 40 -0.65 0.60 -8.44
CA THR A 40 -1.33 1.15 -7.25
C THR A 40 -1.02 0.33 -6.00
N THR A 41 -0.93 -1.00 -6.15
CA THR A 41 -0.58 -1.89 -5.04
C THR A 41 0.87 -1.67 -4.61
N GLU A 42 1.82 -1.54 -5.54
CA GLU A 42 3.22 -1.25 -5.22
C GLU A 42 3.39 0.12 -4.56
N GLN A 43 2.74 1.16 -5.06
CA GLN A 43 2.71 2.48 -4.43
C GLN A 43 2.20 2.39 -2.99
N SER A 44 1.10 1.65 -2.76
CA SER A 44 0.55 1.47 -1.42
C SER A 44 1.46 0.67 -0.47
N VAL A 45 2.33 -0.20 -1.00
CA VAL A 45 3.26 -0.99 -0.19
C VAL A 45 4.49 -0.16 0.19
N ASN A 46 4.99 0.67 -0.72
CA ASN A 46 6.08 1.60 -0.42
C ASN A 46 5.70 2.59 0.68
N GLU A 47 4.47 3.12 0.67
CA GLU A 47 3.96 3.98 1.73
C GLU A 47 3.95 3.29 3.11
N LEU A 48 3.57 2.00 3.15
CA LEU A 48 3.58 1.23 4.38
C LEU A 48 5.00 1.00 4.91
N TRP A 49 5.99 0.82 4.02
CA TRP A 49 7.40 0.71 4.39
C TRP A 49 7.95 2.03 4.93
N ILE A 50 7.64 3.15 4.31
CA ILE A 50 8.03 4.48 4.80
C ILE A 50 7.52 4.70 6.23
N GLN A 51 6.23 4.43 6.47
CA GLN A 51 5.64 4.53 7.82
C GLN A 51 6.30 3.58 8.82
N PHE A 52 6.68 2.37 8.38
CA PHE A 52 7.37 1.40 9.23
C PHE A 52 8.76 1.89 9.65
N ASP A 53 9.51 2.49 8.71
CA ASP A 53 10.83 3.04 8.96
C ASP A 53 10.78 4.29 9.85
N ASP A 54 9.80 5.17 9.64
CA ASP A 54 9.56 6.33 10.50
C ASP A 54 9.30 5.91 11.96
N ILE A 55 8.45 4.89 12.17
CA ILE A 55 8.19 4.36 13.52
C ILE A 55 9.47 3.78 14.13
N ASN A 56 10.31 3.09 13.36
CA ASN A 56 11.57 2.56 13.87
C ASN A 56 12.55 3.67 14.26
N ALA A 57 12.63 4.75 13.48
CA ALA A 57 13.46 5.90 13.81
C ALA A 57 13.01 6.54 15.14
N ILE A 58 11.71 6.78 15.31
CA ILE A 58 11.13 7.33 16.54
C ILE A 58 11.39 6.39 17.73
N LEU A 59 11.21 5.07 17.54
CA LEU A 59 11.52 4.08 18.57
C LEU A 59 12.98 4.15 19.01
N MET A 60 13.91 4.28 18.08
CA MET A 60 15.34 4.39 18.38
C MET A 60 15.64 5.64 19.22
N ASP A 61 15.06 6.78 18.85
CA ASP A 61 15.20 8.02 19.61
C ASP A 61 14.60 7.92 21.02
N LEU A 62 13.43 7.27 21.16
CA LEU A 62 12.82 7.05 22.47
C LEU A 62 13.65 6.11 23.35
N PHE A 63 14.29 5.09 22.78
CA PHE A 63 15.20 4.23 23.53
C PHE A 63 16.45 4.97 24.00
N ASN A 64 16.99 5.87 23.17
CA ASN A 64 18.11 6.73 23.56
C ASN A 64 17.69 7.67 24.71
N LYS A 65 16.55 8.36 24.59
CA LYS A 65 15.99 9.21 25.65
C LYS A 65 15.74 8.44 26.94
N LEU A 66 15.23 7.21 26.85
CA LEU A 66 15.00 6.35 28.02
C LEU A 66 16.30 5.96 28.74
N ARG A 67 17.41 5.82 28.00
CA ARG A 67 18.72 5.48 28.56
C ARG A 67 19.38 6.68 29.25
N GLU A 68 19.17 7.87 28.71
CA GLU A 68 19.77 9.12 29.20
C GLU A 68 18.96 9.76 30.33
N SER A 69 17.66 9.47 30.43
CA SER A 69 16.80 10.10 31.43
C SER A 69 16.99 9.52 32.83
N VAL A 70 17.09 10.42 33.81
CA VAL A 70 17.20 10.08 35.24
C VAL A 70 15.84 10.25 35.94
N ASP A 71 14.88 10.94 35.30
CA ASP A 71 13.53 11.15 35.83
C ASP A 71 12.63 9.91 35.61
N PRO A 72 12.16 9.26 36.69
CA PRO A 72 11.25 8.12 36.60
C PRO A 72 9.92 8.42 35.91
N VAL A 73 9.42 9.65 35.99
CA VAL A 73 8.13 10.04 35.38
C VAL A 73 8.28 10.12 33.86
N GLU A 74 9.35 10.76 33.37
CA GLU A 74 9.65 10.77 31.93
C GLU A 74 9.94 9.36 31.40
N GLN A 75 10.68 8.54 32.15
CA GLN A 75 10.91 7.15 31.78
C GLN A 75 9.61 6.37 31.61
N TYR A 76 8.63 6.57 32.50
CA TYR A 76 7.32 5.93 32.39
C TYR A 76 6.60 6.35 31.09
N ARG A 77 6.56 7.66 30.80
CA ARG A 77 5.94 8.19 29.57
C ARG A 77 6.61 7.65 28.30
N TRP A 78 7.94 7.56 28.29
CA TRP A 78 8.67 6.98 27.15
C TRP A 78 8.41 5.49 26.99
N LYS A 79 8.31 4.74 28.08
CA LYS A 79 7.94 3.31 28.01
C LYS A 79 6.54 3.10 27.44
N GLU A 80 5.57 3.92 27.86
CA GLU A 80 4.22 3.90 27.31
C GLU A 80 4.23 4.21 25.81
N LYS A 81 4.93 5.27 25.40
CA LYS A 81 5.02 5.64 23.98
C LYS A 81 5.71 4.57 23.13
N ILE A 82 6.77 3.95 23.65
CA ILE A 82 7.45 2.82 23.00
C ILE A 82 6.49 1.64 22.82
N TRP A 83 5.63 1.37 23.80
CA TRP A 83 4.66 0.28 23.70
C TRP A 83 3.63 0.53 22.60
N GLU A 84 3.04 1.73 22.54
CA GLU A 84 2.12 2.13 21.48
C GLU A 84 2.74 1.96 20.08
N LEU A 85 3.94 2.51 19.89
CA LEU A 85 4.65 2.47 18.61
C LEU A 85 5.02 1.03 18.22
N LYS A 86 5.35 0.16 19.18
CA LYS A 86 5.56 -1.27 18.89
C LYS A 86 4.28 -1.93 18.38
N GLN A 87 3.11 -1.61 18.94
CA GLN A 87 1.83 -2.15 18.45
C GLN A 87 1.53 -1.66 17.03
N GLU A 88 1.74 -0.37 16.78
CA GLU A 88 1.56 0.22 15.46
C GLU A 88 2.48 -0.43 14.41
N ARG A 89 3.77 -0.62 14.75
CA ARG A 89 4.73 -1.32 13.91
C ARG A 89 4.31 -2.74 13.58
N ILE A 90 3.80 -3.50 14.56
CA ILE A 90 3.28 -4.86 14.33
C ILE A 90 2.12 -4.83 13.34
N ASN A 91 1.21 -3.87 13.48
CA ASN A 91 0.07 -3.73 12.59
C ASN A 91 0.51 -3.37 11.16
N LEU A 92 1.49 -2.47 10.99
CA LEU A 92 2.08 -2.19 9.68
C LEU A 92 2.74 -3.44 9.08
N SER A 93 3.51 -4.19 9.88
CA SER A 93 4.15 -5.42 9.41
C SER A 93 3.13 -6.44 8.89
N LYS A 94 1.99 -6.60 9.57
CA LYS A 94 0.88 -7.45 9.10
C LYS A 94 0.25 -6.95 7.80
N LYS A 95 0.05 -5.63 7.67
CA LYS A 95 -0.47 -5.01 6.43
C LYS A 95 0.50 -5.20 5.26
N ILE A 96 1.80 -5.05 5.49
CA ILE A 96 2.83 -5.30 4.49
C ILE A 96 2.79 -6.77 4.07
N GLN A 97 2.80 -7.69 5.05
CA GLN A 97 2.77 -9.13 4.79
C GLN A 97 1.53 -9.56 3.99
N SER A 98 0.34 -9.03 4.30
CA SER A 98 -0.89 -9.38 3.56
C SER A 98 -0.91 -8.85 2.12
N ARG A 99 -0.10 -7.83 1.79
CA ARG A 99 0.04 -7.34 0.41
C ARG A 99 0.92 -8.25 -0.44
N TYR A 100 1.90 -8.91 0.17
CA TYR A 100 2.78 -9.87 -0.51
C TYR A 100 2.23 -11.30 -0.55
N ILE A 101 1.50 -11.71 0.49
CA ILE A 101 0.85 -13.03 0.56
C ILE A 101 -0.58 -12.88 0.03
N ARG A 102 -0.74 -12.77 -1.29
CA ARG A 102 -2.02 -13.06 -1.96
C ARG A 102 -2.04 -14.54 -2.30
N ILE A 103 -2.67 -15.35 -1.45
CA ILE A 103 -3.06 -16.74 -1.76
C ILE A 103 -4.36 -16.70 -2.56
#